data_AF-A0A958Y7Z5-F1
#
_entry.id   AF-A0A958Y7Z5-F1
#
_cell.length_a   1.000
_cell.length_b   1.000
_cell.length_c   1.000
_cell.angle_alpha   90.00
_cell.angle_beta   90.00
_cell.angle_gamma   90.00
#
_symmetry.space_group_name_H-M   'P 1'
#
loop_
_entity.id
_entity.type
_entity.pdbx_description
1 polymer ?
#
loop_
_entity_poly.entity_id
_entity_poly.type
_entity_poly.pdbx_seq_one_letter_code
_entity_poly.pdbx_strand_id
1 'polypeptide(L)'
;EKIWKGYLKVFDSIVPNAVRQVSEFDYWESSPKFGRGNPRYELEGDAHDWWVWHDGYPFEHFQEHVPRFMSEFGFQSFPSTEVAKFINQNETLNFDSEAFKNHQKHNRGFQLIHDYMERDFPVPSNPEDYIYMSQLLQAYGVCKGIEAQRRAKPKTMGSLYWQLNDCWPAVSWSSIDFFGNWKALHYQAKKAFDNVLITFDVNNDQLELYLVNDTMTSISGSLETKIMDFNGEDLFFDKHEIVLEPNSSEIKQRLHLEHLPKDRSNLVVVSRFN
;
A
#
# COMPACT_ATOMS: atom_id res chain seq x y z
N GLU A 1 34.39 14.29 3.99
CA GLU A 1 35.00 13.74 5.23
C GLU A 1 34.37 14.26 6.54
N LYS A 2 34.30 15.58 6.78
CA LYS A 2 33.70 16.14 8.02
C LYS A 2 32.23 15.76 8.24
N ILE A 3 31.41 15.78 7.19
CA ILE A 3 29.98 15.41 7.26
C ILE A 3 29.83 13.95 7.69
N TRP A 4 30.56 13.03 7.04
CA TRP A 4 30.51 11.61 7.38
C TRP A 4 31.00 11.32 8.80
N LYS A 5 32.10 11.95 9.23
CA LYS A 5 32.58 11.86 10.62
C LYS A 5 31.54 12.39 11.62
N GLY A 6 30.84 13.47 11.26
CA GLY A 6 29.76 14.02 12.08
C GLY A 6 28.56 13.08 12.18
N TYR A 7 28.16 12.48 11.07
CA TYR A 7 27.11 11.46 11.00
C TYR A 7 27.44 10.29 11.93
N LEU A 8 28.59 9.65 11.76
CA LEU A 8 29.01 8.52 12.61
C LEU A 8 29.11 8.90 14.08
N LYS A 9 29.62 10.10 14.39
CA LYS A 9 29.69 10.56 15.77
C LYS A 9 28.32 10.61 16.44
N VAL A 10 27.27 11.00 15.71
CA VAL A 10 25.91 11.07 16.25
C VAL A 10 25.25 9.70 16.24
N PHE A 11 25.09 9.09 15.06
CA PHE A 11 24.21 7.95 14.84
C PHE A 11 24.87 6.61 15.15
N ASP A 12 26.16 6.41 14.86
CA ASP A 12 26.88 5.18 15.22
C ASP A 12 27.36 5.19 16.68
N SER A 13 27.64 6.37 17.24
CA SER A 13 28.31 6.49 18.55
C SER A 13 27.43 7.11 19.65
N ILE A 14 27.07 8.40 19.57
CA ILE A 14 26.41 9.10 20.70
C ILE A 14 25.05 8.50 21.03
N VAL A 15 24.18 8.36 20.03
CA VAL A 15 22.80 7.90 20.23
C VAL A 15 22.73 6.46 20.73
N PRO A 16 23.37 5.44 20.11
CA PRO A 16 23.30 4.07 20.62
C PRO A 16 23.94 3.91 22.00
N ASN A 17 24.99 4.68 22.32
CA ASN A 17 25.54 4.70 23.69
C ASN A 17 24.52 5.24 24.70
N ALA A 18 23.79 6.31 24.36
CA ALA A 18 22.74 6.84 25.22
C ALA A 18 21.59 5.85 25.38
N VAL A 19 21.12 5.21 24.30
CA VAL A 19 20.06 4.19 24.33
C VAL A 19 20.44 3.03 25.25
N ARG A 20 21.65 2.47 25.09
CA ARG A 20 22.15 1.36 25.95
C ARG A 20 22.22 1.69 27.44
N GLN A 21 22.31 2.97 27.81
CA GLN A 21 22.36 3.37 29.21
C GLN A 21 20.97 3.41 29.86
N VAL A 22 19.90 3.52 29.07
CA VAL A 22 18.54 3.77 29.56
C VAL A 22 17.49 2.77 29.06
N SER A 23 17.89 1.83 28.19
CA SER A 23 16.99 0.90 27.52
C SER A 23 17.69 -0.42 27.18
N GLU A 24 16.94 -1.51 27.20
CA GLU A 24 17.36 -2.84 26.73
C GLU A 24 16.97 -3.07 25.26
N PHE A 25 16.22 -2.16 24.64
CA PHE A 25 15.81 -2.26 23.24
C PHE A 25 16.97 -1.97 22.27
N ASP A 26 16.96 -2.68 21.14
CA ASP A 26 17.90 -2.48 20.05
C ASP A 26 17.79 -1.07 19.44
N TYR A 27 18.92 -0.55 19.00
CA TYR A 27 19.02 0.70 18.26
C TYR A 27 19.25 0.43 16.77
N TRP A 28 18.50 1.12 15.91
CA TRP A 28 18.68 1.11 14.46
C TRP A 28 19.18 2.49 14.00
N GLU A 29 20.34 2.52 13.35
CA GLU A 29 21.08 3.77 13.06
C GLU A 29 20.32 4.73 12.15
N SER A 30 19.66 4.19 11.12
CA SER A 30 19.01 4.98 10.09
C SER A 30 17.91 4.17 9.41
N SER A 31 16.86 4.86 9.00
CA SER A 31 15.81 4.31 8.14
C SER A 31 15.83 5.10 6.83
N PRO A 32 16.11 4.47 5.67
CA PRO A 32 16.48 3.07 5.53
C PRO A 32 17.98 2.86 5.84
N LYS A 33 18.37 1.63 6.21
CA LYS A 33 19.81 1.29 6.34
C LYS A 33 20.60 1.57 5.06
N PHE A 34 20.01 1.25 3.92
CA PHE A 34 20.57 1.52 2.60
C PHE A 34 19.59 2.35 1.79
N GLY A 35 20.05 3.48 1.25
CA GLY A 35 19.22 4.29 0.35
C GLY A 35 18.86 3.53 -0.94
N ARG A 36 17.73 3.91 -1.56
CA ARG A 36 17.16 3.27 -2.77
C ARG A 36 18.10 3.06 -3.96
N GLY A 37 19.20 3.82 -4.04
CA GLY A 37 20.23 3.64 -5.07
C GLY A 37 21.20 2.48 -4.83
N ASN A 38 21.11 1.80 -3.69
CA ASN A 38 21.97 0.68 -3.33
C ASN A 38 21.14 -0.63 -3.29
N PRO A 39 21.33 -1.56 -4.23
CA PRO A 39 20.48 -2.75 -4.38
C PRO A 39 20.48 -3.67 -3.14
N ARG A 40 21.41 -3.47 -2.20
CA ARG A 40 21.43 -4.21 -0.93
C ARG A 40 20.19 -3.99 -0.07
N TYR A 41 19.44 -2.90 -0.26
CA TYR A 41 18.19 -2.66 0.49
C TYR A 41 17.17 -3.79 0.29
N GLU A 42 17.21 -4.49 -0.85
CA GLU A 42 16.28 -5.58 -1.14
C GLU A 42 16.50 -6.79 -0.21
N LEU A 43 17.75 -6.99 0.23
CA LEU A 43 18.17 -8.19 0.96
C LEU A 43 18.64 -7.92 2.39
N GLU A 44 18.87 -6.66 2.76
CA GLU A 44 19.41 -6.24 4.07
C GLU A 44 18.68 -5.03 4.66
N GLY A 45 18.25 -5.14 5.92
CA GLY A 45 17.67 -4.04 6.66
C GLY A 45 16.26 -3.67 6.20
N ASP A 46 15.93 -2.39 6.35
CA ASP A 46 14.67 -1.80 5.94
C ASP A 46 14.83 -0.96 4.66
N ALA A 47 13.72 -0.71 3.97
CA ALA A 47 13.70 -0.02 2.69
C ALA A 47 12.62 1.06 2.63
N HIS A 48 12.97 2.14 1.92
CA HIS A 48 12.05 3.20 1.51
C HIS A 48 11.84 3.11 0.00
N ASP A 49 10.76 2.44 -0.41
CA ASP A 49 10.42 2.28 -1.82
C ASP A 49 9.56 3.46 -2.30
N TRP A 50 10.25 4.39 -2.93
CA TRP A 50 9.67 5.58 -3.52
C TRP A 50 9.68 5.56 -5.06
N TRP A 51 9.95 4.42 -5.69
CA TRP A 51 9.95 4.31 -7.15
C TRP A 51 8.57 4.61 -7.74
N VAL A 52 7.51 4.13 -7.09
CA VAL A 52 6.14 4.41 -7.48
C VAL A 52 5.88 5.92 -7.44
N TRP A 53 5.87 6.55 -6.27
CA TRP A 53 5.48 7.96 -6.20
C TRP A 53 6.52 8.93 -6.80
N HIS A 54 7.78 8.89 -6.37
CA HIS A 54 8.77 9.90 -6.79
C HIS A 54 9.24 9.71 -8.24
N ASP A 55 9.39 8.46 -8.68
CA ASP A 55 9.92 8.15 -10.02
C ASP A 55 8.81 7.76 -11.03
N GLY A 56 7.55 7.64 -10.59
CA GLY A 56 6.39 7.44 -11.45
C GLY A 56 6.20 5.99 -11.93
N TYR A 57 6.74 5.00 -11.22
CA TYR A 57 6.62 3.59 -11.58
C TYR A 57 5.21 3.05 -11.33
N PRO A 58 4.70 2.12 -12.16
CA PRO A 58 3.39 1.53 -11.94
C PRO A 58 3.28 0.82 -10.58
N PHE A 59 2.06 0.68 -10.05
CA PHE A 59 1.85 0.08 -8.73
C PHE A 59 2.31 -1.38 -8.66
N GLU A 60 2.38 -2.06 -9.80
CA GLU A 60 2.95 -3.40 -9.97
C GLU A 60 4.38 -3.50 -9.44
N HIS A 61 5.14 -2.38 -9.43
CA HIS A 61 6.49 -2.33 -8.86
C HIS A 61 6.53 -2.79 -7.39
N PHE A 62 5.49 -2.47 -6.60
CA PHE A 62 5.42 -2.91 -5.20
C PHE A 62 5.28 -4.43 -5.04
N GLN A 63 4.91 -5.15 -6.10
CA GLN A 63 4.82 -6.61 -6.11
C GLN A 63 6.11 -7.25 -6.61
N GLU A 64 6.82 -6.59 -7.51
CA GLU A 64 8.05 -7.08 -8.14
C GLU A 64 9.27 -6.93 -7.20
N HIS A 65 9.35 -5.83 -6.45
CA HIS A 65 10.51 -5.48 -5.62
C HIS A 65 10.16 -5.44 -4.13
N VAL A 66 9.94 -6.61 -3.53
CA VAL A 66 9.61 -6.71 -2.10
C VAL A 66 10.87 -6.87 -1.22
N PRO A 67 11.21 -5.90 -0.35
CA PRO A 67 12.43 -5.91 0.48
C PRO A 67 12.25 -6.74 1.77
N ARG A 68 13.27 -6.80 2.64
CA ARG A 68 13.16 -7.54 3.91
C ARG A 68 12.19 -6.91 4.92
N PHE A 69 12.12 -5.59 4.94
CA PHE A 69 11.18 -4.80 5.73
C PHE A 69 10.88 -3.51 4.99
N MET A 70 9.62 -3.25 4.63
CA MET A 70 9.25 -1.99 3.98
C MET A 70 8.89 -0.96 5.05
N SER A 71 9.80 -0.04 5.35
CA SER A 71 9.60 0.99 6.38
C SER A 71 8.98 2.27 5.84
N GLU A 72 9.07 2.53 4.53
CA GLU A 72 8.30 3.58 3.85
C GLU A 72 7.95 3.20 2.42
N PHE A 73 6.72 3.48 2.02
CA PHE A 73 6.22 3.48 0.65
C PHE A 73 4.84 4.15 0.66
N GLY A 74 4.42 4.80 -0.42
CA GLY A 74 3.12 5.47 -0.40
C GLY A 74 2.71 6.11 -1.71
N PHE A 75 1.48 6.62 -1.71
CA PHE A 75 0.91 7.39 -2.81
C PHE A 75 0.04 8.52 -2.24
N GLN A 76 0.00 9.70 -2.88
CA GLN A 76 -0.86 10.79 -2.38
C GLN A 76 -2.30 10.66 -2.86
N SER A 77 -3.21 11.23 -2.09
CA SER A 77 -4.58 11.52 -2.51
C SER A 77 -5.00 12.91 -2.04
N PHE A 78 -6.12 13.40 -2.58
CA PHE A 78 -6.80 14.54 -1.99
C PHE A 78 -7.37 14.17 -0.61
N PRO A 79 -7.55 15.16 0.30
CA PRO A 79 -8.22 14.94 1.57
C PRO A 79 -9.74 14.80 1.37
N SER A 80 -10.52 14.67 2.44
CA SER A 80 -11.99 14.68 2.32
C SER A 80 -12.51 15.98 1.70
N THR A 81 -13.73 15.93 1.13
CA THR A 81 -14.42 17.11 0.59
C THR A 81 -14.54 18.24 1.61
N GLU A 82 -14.76 17.91 2.88
CA GLU A 82 -14.83 18.88 3.98
C GLU A 82 -13.51 19.65 4.13
N VAL A 83 -12.38 18.94 4.18
CA VAL A 83 -11.05 19.56 4.26
C VAL A 83 -10.75 20.35 2.99
N ALA A 84 -11.14 19.86 1.82
CA ALA A 84 -10.94 20.57 0.56
C ALA A 84 -11.70 21.91 0.53
N LYS A 85 -12.96 21.93 0.98
CA LYS A 85 -13.76 23.16 1.15
C LYS A 85 -13.15 24.10 2.19
N PHE A 86 -12.64 23.55 3.30
CA PHE A 86 -11.93 24.33 4.31
C PHE A 86 -10.70 25.05 3.72
N ILE A 87 -9.91 24.36 2.90
CA ILE A 87 -8.78 24.96 2.19
C ILE A 87 -9.23 26.09 1.25
N ASN A 88 -10.34 25.88 0.54
CA ASN A 88 -10.92 26.90 -0.35
C ASN A 88 -11.57 28.07 0.42
N GLN A 89 -11.79 27.94 1.73
CA GLN A 89 -12.55 28.89 2.57
C GLN A 89 -13.97 29.18 2.03
N ASN A 90 -14.54 28.25 1.26
CA ASN A 90 -15.87 28.37 0.68
C ASN A 90 -16.43 26.98 0.29
N GLU A 91 -17.73 26.92 -0.02
CA GLU A 91 -18.43 25.67 -0.36
C GLU A 91 -18.13 25.14 -1.77
N THR A 92 -17.55 25.96 -2.65
CA THR A 92 -17.21 25.59 -4.02
C THR A 92 -15.78 25.07 -4.10
N LEU A 93 -15.64 23.83 -4.58
CA LEU A 93 -14.32 23.23 -4.81
C LEU A 93 -13.63 23.89 -6.01
N ASN A 94 -12.45 24.47 -5.77
CA ASN A 94 -11.61 25.04 -6.81
C ASN A 94 -10.14 24.68 -6.57
N PHE A 95 -9.69 23.63 -7.24
CA PHE A 95 -8.31 23.14 -7.15
C PHE A 95 -7.29 24.06 -7.81
N ASP A 96 -7.74 24.98 -8.68
CA ASP A 96 -6.89 25.96 -9.34
C ASP A 96 -6.61 27.21 -8.52
N SER A 97 -7.33 27.40 -7.41
CA SER A 97 -7.11 28.53 -6.51
C SER A 97 -5.68 28.52 -5.92
N GLU A 98 -5.11 29.70 -5.69
CA GLU A 98 -3.79 29.85 -5.07
C GLU A 98 -3.75 29.19 -3.68
N ALA A 99 -4.83 29.32 -2.91
CA ALA A 99 -4.98 28.65 -1.62
C ALA A 99 -4.82 27.13 -1.77
N PHE A 100 -5.60 26.50 -2.66
CA PHE A 100 -5.54 25.04 -2.83
C PHE A 100 -4.19 24.56 -3.37
N LYS A 101 -3.62 25.26 -4.35
CA LYS A 101 -2.29 24.95 -4.89
C LYS A 101 -1.20 25.00 -3.81
N ASN A 102 -1.28 25.96 -2.89
CA ASN A 102 -0.34 26.05 -1.77
C ASN A 102 -0.47 24.91 -0.75
N HIS A 103 -1.55 24.12 -0.77
CA HIS A 103 -1.76 22.95 0.08
C HIS A 103 -1.28 21.63 -0.54
N GLN A 104 -0.65 21.71 -1.73
CA GLN A 104 0.18 20.66 -2.30
C GLN A 104 1.65 21.08 -2.18
N LYS A 105 2.44 20.32 -1.40
CA LYS A 105 3.86 20.62 -1.16
C LYS A 105 4.83 19.83 -2.03
N HIS A 106 4.36 18.76 -2.66
CA HIS A 106 5.11 18.02 -3.65
C HIS A 106 4.96 18.70 -5.02
N ASN A 107 6.08 19.10 -5.63
CA ASN A 107 6.12 19.86 -6.89
C ASN A 107 5.36 19.18 -8.06
N ARG A 108 5.34 17.85 -8.09
CA ARG A 108 4.64 17.03 -9.10
C ARG A 108 3.36 16.40 -8.58
N GLY A 109 2.91 16.72 -7.36
CA GLY A 109 1.88 15.93 -6.68
C GLY A 109 0.54 15.85 -7.42
N PHE A 110 0.02 16.98 -7.92
CA PHE A 110 -1.21 16.98 -8.74
C PHE A 110 -1.04 16.22 -10.05
N GLN A 111 0.10 16.42 -10.72
CA GLN A 111 0.41 15.73 -11.96
C GLN A 111 0.44 14.22 -11.76
N LEU A 112 1.16 13.73 -10.74
CA LEU A 112 1.28 12.29 -10.47
C LEU A 112 -0.06 11.66 -10.14
N ILE A 113 -0.91 12.31 -9.34
CA ILE A 113 -2.26 11.81 -9.04
C ILE A 113 -3.08 11.70 -10.34
N HIS A 114 -3.02 12.72 -11.20
CA HIS A 114 -3.71 12.73 -12.48
C HIS A 114 -3.21 11.63 -13.43
N ASP A 115 -1.89 11.55 -13.64
CA ASP A 115 -1.26 10.59 -14.55
C ASP A 115 -1.57 9.13 -14.16
N TYR A 116 -1.61 8.82 -12.86
CA TYR A 116 -1.99 7.49 -12.38
C TYR A 116 -3.49 7.22 -12.51
N MET A 117 -4.33 8.23 -12.31
CA MET A 117 -5.75 8.06 -12.60
C MET A 117 -5.93 7.79 -14.08
N GLU A 118 -5.39 8.61 -15.00
CA GLU A 118 -5.51 8.37 -16.45
C GLU A 118 -5.07 6.96 -16.89
N ARG A 119 -4.06 6.40 -16.21
CA ARG A 119 -3.58 5.04 -16.50
C ARG A 119 -4.54 3.95 -16.01
N ASP A 120 -5.02 4.05 -14.77
CA ASP A 120 -5.61 2.91 -14.05
C ASP A 120 -7.09 3.09 -13.69
N PHE A 121 -7.61 4.33 -13.72
CA PHE A 121 -8.96 4.70 -13.27
C PHE A 121 -9.62 5.75 -14.19
N PRO A 122 -10.93 5.98 -14.09
CA PRO A 122 -11.54 7.14 -14.73
C PRO A 122 -10.98 8.45 -14.15
N VAL A 123 -10.91 9.52 -14.95
CA VAL A 123 -10.60 10.88 -14.47
C VAL A 123 -11.88 11.71 -14.47
N PRO A 124 -12.51 11.95 -13.30
CA PRO A 124 -13.75 12.70 -13.23
C PRO A 124 -13.52 14.19 -13.49
N SER A 125 -14.47 14.83 -14.18
CA SER A 125 -14.50 16.29 -14.32
C SER A 125 -15.17 16.99 -13.14
N ASN A 126 -16.04 16.29 -12.40
CA ASN A 126 -16.64 16.79 -11.17
C ASN A 126 -15.59 16.77 -10.03
N PRO A 127 -15.38 17.88 -9.31
CA PRO A 127 -14.38 17.95 -8.24
C PRO A 127 -14.58 16.96 -7.08
N GLU A 128 -15.82 16.68 -6.68
CA GLU A 128 -16.11 15.73 -5.60
C GLU A 128 -15.78 14.30 -6.03
N ASP A 129 -16.16 13.94 -7.26
CA ASP A 129 -15.80 12.65 -7.85
C ASP A 129 -14.28 12.51 -8.02
N TYR A 130 -13.59 13.58 -8.38
CA TYR A 130 -12.12 13.58 -8.48
C TYR A 130 -11.46 13.31 -7.13
N ILE A 131 -11.95 13.94 -6.05
CA ILE A 131 -11.49 13.66 -4.69
C ILE A 131 -11.69 12.18 -4.36
N TYR A 132 -12.91 11.67 -4.57
CA TYR A 132 -13.25 10.27 -4.33
C TYR A 132 -12.33 9.32 -5.10
N MET A 133 -12.14 9.56 -6.40
CA MET A 133 -11.33 8.71 -7.25
C MET A 133 -9.85 8.75 -6.87
N SER A 134 -9.32 9.91 -6.48
CA SER A 134 -7.94 10.02 -6.00
C SER A 134 -7.70 9.19 -4.73
N GLN A 135 -8.70 9.09 -3.84
CA GLN A 135 -8.60 8.27 -2.63
C GLN A 135 -8.71 6.77 -2.96
N LEU A 136 -9.57 6.38 -3.91
CA LEU A 136 -9.64 5.00 -4.38
C LEU A 136 -8.34 4.56 -5.04
N LEU A 137 -7.76 5.40 -5.89
CA LEU A 137 -6.47 5.17 -6.54
C LEU A 137 -5.37 4.95 -5.49
N GLN A 138 -5.29 5.82 -4.49
CA GLN A 138 -4.34 5.68 -3.38
C GLN A 138 -4.56 4.34 -2.64
N ALA A 139 -5.81 4.03 -2.29
CA ALA A 139 -6.14 2.80 -1.59
C ALA A 139 -5.73 1.55 -2.40
N TYR A 140 -6.05 1.54 -3.69
CA TYR A 140 -5.68 0.46 -4.60
C TYR A 140 -4.16 0.24 -4.66
N GLY A 141 -3.40 1.32 -4.91
CA GLY A 141 -1.96 1.24 -5.08
C GLY A 141 -1.21 0.84 -3.80
N VAL A 142 -1.55 1.46 -2.67
CA VAL A 142 -0.89 1.17 -1.38
C VAL A 142 -1.27 -0.22 -0.88
N CYS A 143 -2.54 -0.65 -1.00
CA CYS A 143 -2.94 -2.00 -0.58
C CYS A 143 -2.30 -3.09 -1.46
N LYS A 144 -2.07 -2.84 -2.76
CA LYS A 144 -1.28 -3.75 -3.60
C LYS A 144 0.12 -4.00 -3.02
N GLY A 145 0.76 -2.96 -2.48
CA GLY A 145 2.04 -3.08 -1.78
C GLY A 145 1.96 -3.79 -0.44
N ILE A 146 0.99 -3.43 0.41
CA ILE A 146 0.76 -4.10 1.71
C ILE A 146 0.58 -5.61 1.51
N GLU A 147 -0.30 -5.98 0.58
CA GLU A 147 -0.61 -7.37 0.29
C GLU A 147 0.61 -8.12 -0.24
N ALA A 148 1.35 -7.56 -1.20
CA ALA A 148 2.57 -8.19 -1.70
C ALA A 148 3.62 -8.42 -0.60
N GLN A 149 3.81 -7.43 0.27
CA GLN A 149 4.73 -7.52 1.41
C GLN A 149 4.31 -8.61 2.40
N ARG A 150 3.00 -8.81 2.62
CA ARG A 150 2.49 -9.90 3.48
C ARG A 150 2.57 -11.27 2.81
N ARG A 151 2.30 -11.37 1.49
CA ARG A 151 2.49 -12.60 0.71
C ARG A 151 3.94 -13.08 0.71
N ALA A 152 4.89 -12.14 0.72
CA ALA A 152 6.31 -12.44 0.70
C ALA A 152 6.87 -12.96 2.05
N LYS A 153 6.05 -13.16 3.09
CA LYS A 153 6.51 -13.78 4.35
C LYS A 153 7.12 -15.16 4.06
N PRO A 154 8.28 -15.54 4.63
CA PRO A 154 9.08 -14.83 5.63
C PRO A 154 10.22 -13.97 5.05
N LYS A 155 10.31 -13.80 3.72
CA LYS A 155 11.30 -12.90 3.10
C LYS A 155 11.11 -11.48 3.64
N THR A 156 9.86 -11.02 3.62
CA THR A 156 9.44 -9.70 4.09
C THR A 156 8.67 -9.84 5.40
N MET A 157 9.04 -9.03 6.38
CA MET A 157 8.50 -9.12 7.76
C MET A 157 7.96 -7.79 8.28
N GLY A 158 7.69 -6.82 7.40
CA GLY A 158 7.11 -5.54 7.79
C GLY A 158 6.64 -4.69 6.62
N SER A 159 5.59 -3.91 6.90
CA SER A 159 4.92 -2.99 5.98
C SER A 159 4.48 -1.75 6.75
N LEU A 160 5.15 -0.63 6.53
CA LEU A 160 4.81 0.68 7.09
C LEU A 160 4.59 1.64 5.93
N TYR A 161 3.33 1.88 5.58
CA TYR A 161 3.01 2.84 4.52
C TYR A 161 3.20 4.28 5.01
N TRP A 162 3.71 5.12 4.13
CA TRP A 162 3.78 6.56 4.30
C TRP A 162 2.49 7.17 3.72
N GLN A 163 1.64 7.83 4.50
CA GLN A 163 1.73 8.12 5.95
C GLN A 163 0.38 7.93 6.64
N LEU A 164 0.38 7.89 7.98
CA LEU A 164 -0.86 7.71 8.74
C LEU A 164 -1.75 8.96 8.70
N ASN A 165 -1.25 10.10 9.15
CA ASN A 165 -2.02 11.30 9.48
C ASN A 165 -1.48 12.56 8.79
N ASP A 166 -2.22 13.66 8.90
CA ASP A 166 -1.76 15.00 8.50
C ASP A 166 -1.52 15.93 9.71
N CYS A 167 -0.56 16.85 9.57
CA CYS A 167 -0.30 17.91 10.56
C CYS A 167 -1.03 19.22 10.25
N TRP A 168 -1.63 19.34 9.07
CA TRP A 168 -2.38 20.50 8.57
C TRP A 168 -3.25 20.06 7.38
N PRO A 169 -4.29 20.81 6.97
CA PRO A 169 -5.05 20.50 5.76
C PRO A 169 -4.09 20.37 4.57
N ALA A 170 -4.12 19.26 3.83
CA ALA A 170 -3.18 19.07 2.72
C ALA A 170 -3.64 17.99 1.73
N VAL A 171 -3.10 18.08 0.51
CA VAL A 171 -2.97 16.92 -0.38
C VAL A 171 -1.68 16.21 0.00
N SER A 172 -1.79 14.97 0.46
CA SER A 172 -0.70 14.24 1.10
C SER A 172 -0.88 12.72 0.95
N TRP A 173 0.08 11.97 1.47
CA TRP A 173 0.05 10.50 1.51
C TRP A 173 -0.76 9.94 2.68
N SER A 174 -1.44 10.79 3.46
CA SER A 174 -2.14 10.35 4.66
C SER A 174 -3.30 9.41 4.32
N SER A 175 -3.56 8.45 5.21
CA SER A 175 -4.81 7.67 5.20
C SER A 175 -5.89 8.32 6.07
N ILE A 176 -5.51 9.18 7.02
CA ILE A 176 -6.38 9.98 7.87
C ILE A 176 -6.05 11.46 7.62
N ASP A 177 -7.02 12.24 7.18
CA ASP A 177 -6.79 13.66 6.92
C ASP A 177 -6.73 14.50 8.21
N PHE A 178 -6.48 15.81 8.04
CA PHE A 178 -6.27 16.73 9.15
C PHE A 178 -7.45 16.84 10.14
N PHE A 179 -8.68 16.59 9.69
CA PHE A 179 -9.86 16.61 10.57
C PHE A 179 -10.11 15.27 11.26
N GLY A 180 -9.26 14.26 11.00
CA GLY A 180 -9.42 12.92 11.53
C GLY A 180 -10.32 12.03 10.66
N ASN A 181 -10.70 12.50 9.46
CA ASN A 181 -11.55 11.72 8.57
C ASN A 181 -10.72 10.60 7.92
N TRP A 182 -11.23 9.37 7.99
CA TRP A 182 -10.65 8.24 7.28
C TRP A 182 -10.84 8.42 5.78
N LYS A 183 -9.75 8.42 5.03
CA LYS A 183 -9.78 8.29 3.57
C LYS A 183 -10.02 6.84 3.18
N ALA A 184 -10.32 6.59 1.91
CA ALA A 184 -10.51 5.23 1.39
C ALA A 184 -9.34 4.28 1.75
N LEU A 185 -8.10 4.79 1.74
CA LEU A 185 -6.92 4.03 2.15
C LEU A 185 -7.05 3.45 3.56
N HIS A 186 -7.55 4.19 4.54
CA HIS A 186 -7.60 3.69 5.92
C HIS A 186 -8.56 2.50 6.07
N TYR A 187 -9.70 2.56 5.38
CA TYR A 187 -10.65 1.45 5.35
C TYR A 187 -10.06 0.21 4.67
N GLN A 188 -9.31 0.37 3.58
CA GLN A 188 -8.72 -0.76 2.86
C GLN A 188 -7.47 -1.30 3.56
N ALA A 189 -6.64 -0.43 4.14
CA ALA A 189 -5.48 -0.83 4.95
C ALA A 189 -5.92 -1.66 6.16
N LYS A 190 -7.04 -1.32 6.80
CA LYS A 190 -7.63 -2.14 7.87
C LYS A 190 -7.85 -3.59 7.42
N LYS A 191 -8.43 -3.80 6.23
CA LYS A 191 -8.65 -5.14 5.67
C LYS A 191 -7.36 -5.81 5.22
N ALA A 192 -6.48 -5.05 4.55
CA ALA A 192 -5.18 -5.53 4.10
C ALA A 192 -4.25 -5.94 5.27
N PHE A 193 -4.55 -5.47 6.48
CA PHE A 193 -3.89 -5.86 7.73
C PHE A 193 -4.70 -6.81 8.62
N ASP A 194 -5.82 -7.37 8.15
CA ASP A 194 -6.52 -8.40 8.91
C ASP A 194 -5.60 -9.61 9.17
N ASN A 195 -5.68 -10.18 10.39
CA ASN A 195 -4.80 -11.28 10.80
C ASN A 195 -4.87 -12.49 9.85
N VAL A 196 -6.04 -12.73 9.24
CA VAL A 196 -6.20 -13.67 8.16
C VAL A 196 -6.54 -12.89 6.90
N LEU A 197 -5.66 -12.94 5.90
CA LEU A 197 -5.79 -12.19 4.67
C LEU A 197 -5.85 -13.16 3.48
N ILE A 198 -6.86 -12.97 2.64
CA ILE A 198 -6.92 -13.55 1.29
C ILE A 198 -6.41 -12.51 0.32
N THR A 199 -5.44 -12.86 -0.49
CA THR A 199 -4.87 -11.96 -1.50
C THR A 199 -4.41 -12.75 -2.71
N PHE A 200 -4.32 -12.07 -3.84
CA PHE A 200 -4.07 -12.68 -5.13
C PHE A 200 -2.83 -12.08 -5.77
N ASP A 201 -2.16 -12.90 -6.56
CA ASP A 201 -1.21 -12.43 -7.57
C ASP A 201 -1.56 -13.06 -8.92
N VAL A 202 -1.31 -12.33 -10.00
CA VAL A 202 -1.53 -12.84 -11.35
C VAL A 202 -0.22 -12.74 -12.10
N ASN A 203 0.34 -13.90 -12.45
CA ASN A 203 1.59 -14.00 -13.18
C ASN A 203 1.42 -15.00 -14.33
N ASN A 204 1.79 -14.60 -15.56
CA ASN A 204 1.75 -15.46 -16.74
C ASN A 204 0.43 -16.25 -16.93
N ASP A 205 -0.72 -15.55 -16.90
CA ASP A 205 -2.05 -16.17 -17.02
C ASP A 205 -2.39 -17.21 -15.93
N GLN A 206 -1.67 -17.19 -14.80
CA GLN A 206 -1.97 -17.97 -13.62
C GLN A 206 -2.33 -17.03 -12.47
N LEU A 207 -3.53 -17.24 -11.92
CA LEU A 207 -3.95 -16.63 -10.67
C LEU A 207 -3.45 -17.50 -9.52
N GLU A 208 -2.64 -16.93 -8.65
CA GLU A 208 -2.22 -17.54 -7.40
C GLU A 208 -3.01 -16.92 -6.23
N LEU A 209 -3.76 -17.75 -5.51
CA LEU A 209 -4.48 -17.35 -4.30
C LEU A 209 -3.62 -17.66 -3.08
N TYR A 210 -3.27 -16.62 -2.34
CA TYR A 210 -2.52 -16.70 -1.10
C TYR A 210 -3.46 -16.54 0.09
N LEU A 211 -3.19 -17.31 1.14
CA LEU A 211 -3.73 -17.08 2.47
C LEU A 211 -2.57 -16.78 3.42
N VAL A 212 -2.68 -15.63 4.08
CA VAL A 212 -1.75 -15.20 5.14
C VAL A 212 -2.45 -15.41 6.48
N ASN A 213 -1.77 -16.07 7.42
CA ASN A 213 -2.23 -16.23 8.80
C ASN A 213 -1.19 -15.63 9.74
N ASP A 214 -1.46 -14.45 10.30
CA ASP A 214 -0.60 -13.80 11.29
C ASP A 214 -0.94 -14.20 12.73
N THR A 215 -1.88 -15.13 12.94
CA THR A 215 -2.13 -15.70 14.27
C THR A 215 -1.06 -16.75 14.63
N MET A 216 -0.90 -16.99 15.93
CA MET A 216 0.03 -18.00 16.45
C MET A 216 -0.60 -19.40 16.57
N THR A 217 -1.74 -19.61 15.92
CA THR A 217 -2.51 -20.86 15.97
C THR A 217 -2.89 -21.31 14.56
N SER A 218 -2.98 -22.61 14.35
CA SER A 218 -3.50 -23.18 13.10
C SER A 218 -4.99 -22.88 12.98
N ILE A 219 -5.45 -22.52 11.79
CA ILE A 219 -6.87 -22.26 11.51
C ILE A 219 -7.33 -23.22 10.42
N SER A 220 -8.33 -24.04 10.73
CA SER A 220 -8.99 -24.91 9.75
C SER A 220 -10.29 -24.27 9.30
N GLY A 221 -10.59 -24.35 8.01
CA GLY A 221 -11.82 -23.82 7.46
C GLY A 221 -12.00 -24.15 5.99
N SER A 222 -13.11 -23.70 5.45
CA SER A 222 -13.51 -23.92 4.06
C SER A 222 -13.11 -22.73 3.20
N LEU A 223 -12.24 -22.97 2.21
CA LEU A 223 -11.92 -21.99 1.19
C LEU A 223 -12.90 -22.13 0.02
N GLU A 224 -13.66 -21.08 -0.24
CA GLU A 224 -14.54 -20.94 -1.40
C GLU A 224 -13.96 -19.89 -2.36
N THR A 225 -13.80 -20.24 -3.63
CA THR A 225 -13.31 -19.32 -4.67
C THR A 225 -14.23 -19.35 -5.89
N LYS A 226 -14.58 -18.15 -6.37
CA LYS A 226 -15.41 -17.89 -7.54
C LYS A 226 -14.70 -16.95 -8.50
N ILE A 227 -14.87 -17.19 -9.79
CA ILE A 227 -14.63 -16.19 -10.83
C ILE A 227 -15.98 -15.93 -11.47
N MET A 228 -16.44 -14.69 -11.41
CA MET A 228 -17.76 -14.31 -11.90
C MET A 228 -17.68 -13.02 -12.72
N ASP A 229 -18.64 -12.83 -13.62
CA ASP A 229 -18.77 -11.58 -14.36
C ASP A 229 -19.62 -10.53 -13.59
N PHE A 230 -19.70 -9.31 -14.11
CA PHE A 230 -20.53 -8.25 -13.53
C PHE A 230 -22.04 -8.46 -13.67
N ASN A 231 -22.50 -9.44 -14.45
CA ASN A 231 -23.90 -9.86 -14.50
C ASN A 231 -24.25 -10.88 -13.42
N GLY A 232 -23.24 -11.42 -12.72
CA GLY A 232 -23.41 -12.42 -11.69
C GLY A 232 -23.31 -13.86 -12.19
N GLU A 233 -22.81 -14.09 -13.41
CA GLU A 233 -22.58 -15.44 -13.94
C GLU A 233 -21.26 -16.00 -13.40
N ASP A 234 -21.33 -17.15 -12.73
CA ASP A 234 -20.16 -17.89 -12.24
C ASP A 234 -19.49 -18.64 -13.41
N LEU A 235 -18.26 -18.27 -13.74
CA LEU A 235 -17.41 -18.95 -14.74
C LEU A 235 -16.53 -20.04 -14.12
N PHE A 236 -16.26 -19.92 -12.82
CA PHE A 236 -15.49 -20.88 -12.05
C PHE A 236 -15.99 -20.92 -10.61
N PHE A 237 -16.02 -22.12 -10.04
CA PHE A 237 -16.31 -22.35 -8.62
C PHE A 237 -15.46 -23.50 -8.10
N ASP A 238 -14.82 -23.30 -6.97
CA ASP A 238 -14.18 -24.36 -6.20
C ASP A 238 -14.39 -24.14 -4.69
N LYS A 239 -14.50 -25.26 -3.97
CA LYS A 239 -14.66 -25.25 -2.52
C LYS A 239 -14.03 -26.49 -1.90
N HIS A 240 -13.09 -26.28 -0.98
CA HIS A 240 -12.41 -27.37 -0.28
C HIS A 240 -11.94 -26.93 1.11
N GLU A 241 -11.76 -27.91 2.00
CA GLU A 241 -11.24 -27.68 3.34
C GLU A 241 -9.72 -27.52 3.31
N ILE A 242 -9.22 -26.54 4.06
CA ILE A 242 -7.79 -26.26 4.19
C ILE A 242 -7.42 -25.99 5.65
N VAL A 243 -6.12 -26.07 5.93
CA VAL A 243 -5.52 -25.63 7.19
C VAL A 243 -4.49 -24.54 6.89
N LEU A 244 -4.56 -23.45 7.64
CA LEU A 244 -3.57 -22.37 7.64
C LEU A 244 -2.61 -22.59 8.79
N GLU A 245 -1.31 -22.69 8.48
CA GLU A 245 -0.28 -22.78 9.50
C GLU A 245 -0.16 -21.47 10.29
N PRO A 246 0.27 -21.51 11.56
CA PRO A 246 0.55 -20.30 12.34
C PRO A 246 1.62 -19.42 11.66
N ASN A 247 1.42 -18.10 11.70
CA ASN A 247 2.39 -17.09 11.24
C ASN A 247 2.98 -17.40 9.84
N SER A 248 2.13 -17.80 8.89
CA SER A 248 2.54 -18.25 7.55
C SER A 248 1.91 -17.41 6.43
N SER A 249 2.50 -17.51 5.23
CA SER A 249 1.87 -17.14 3.97
C SER A 249 2.06 -18.28 2.98
N GLU A 250 0.96 -18.77 2.42
CA GLU A 250 0.98 -19.95 1.56
C GLU A 250 0.04 -19.78 0.37
N ILE A 251 0.46 -20.29 -0.78
CA ILE A 251 -0.41 -20.42 -1.94
C ILE A 251 -1.33 -21.62 -1.70
N LYS A 252 -2.64 -21.37 -1.62
CA LYS A 252 -3.64 -22.43 -1.41
C LYS A 252 -4.33 -22.86 -2.69
N GLN A 253 -4.32 -22.01 -3.72
CA GLN A 253 -4.89 -22.35 -5.02
C GLN A 253 -4.09 -21.72 -6.17
N ARG A 254 -3.98 -22.45 -7.29
CA ARG A 254 -3.47 -21.93 -8.56
C ARG A 254 -4.48 -22.20 -9.65
N LEU A 255 -4.90 -21.16 -10.35
CA LEU A 255 -5.90 -21.26 -11.42
C LEU A 255 -5.29 -20.77 -12.73
N HIS A 256 -5.26 -21.65 -13.75
CA HIS A 256 -4.92 -21.26 -15.10
C HIS A 256 -6.10 -20.54 -15.73
N LEU A 257 -5.87 -19.31 -16.21
CA LEU A 257 -6.92 -18.44 -16.72
C LEU A 257 -7.17 -18.61 -18.24
N GLU A 258 -6.52 -19.60 -18.87
CA GLU A 258 -6.61 -19.86 -20.32
C GLU A 258 -8.03 -20.25 -20.77
N HIS A 259 -8.83 -20.82 -19.87
CA HIS A 259 -10.21 -21.23 -20.15
C HIS A 259 -11.22 -20.09 -19.98
N LEU A 260 -10.80 -18.94 -19.43
CA LEU A 260 -11.64 -17.76 -19.28
C LEU A 260 -11.64 -16.93 -20.58
N PRO A 261 -12.64 -16.04 -20.76
CA PRO A 261 -12.63 -15.06 -21.84
C PRO A 261 -11.30 -14.30 -21.90
N LYS A 262 -10.85 -13.98 -23.13
CA LYS A 262 -9.63 -13.18 -23.33
C LYS A 262 -9.76 -11.78 -22.79
N ASP A 263 -10.93 -11.17 -22.94
CA ASP A 263 -11.27 -9.92 -22.27
C ASP A 263 -11.77 -10.24 -20.86
N ARG A 264 -10.99 -9.81 -19.87
CA ARG A 264 -11.26 -10.06 -18.44
C ARG A 264 -11.65 -8.79 -17.69
N SER A 265 -11.89 -7.68 -18.41
CA SER A 265 -12.21 -6.38 -17.82
C SER A 265 -13.47 -6.39 -16.93
N ASN A 266 -14.39 -7.33 -17.18
CA ASN A 266 -15.64 -7.49 -16.43
C ASN A 266 -15.65 -8.70 -15.51
N LEU A 267 -14.50 -9.31 -15.23
CA LEU A 267 -14.39 -10.47 -14.34
C LEU A 267 -13.90 -10.04 -12.96
N VAL A 268 -14.44 -10.67 -11.92
CA VAL A 268 -14.01 -10.50 -10.54
C VAL A 268 -13.75 -11.86 -9.90
N VAL A 269 -12.65 -11.93 -9.16
CA VAL A 269 -12.36 -13.07 -8.28
C VAL A 269 -12.93 -12.78 -6.90
N VAL A 270 -13.76 -13.68 -6.41
CA VAL A 270 -14.34 -13.60 -5.06
C VAL A 270 -13.88 -14.83 -4.29
N SER A 271 -13.22 -14.63 -3.15
CA SER A 271 -12.86 -15.74 -2.26
C SER A 271 -13.27 -15.47 -0.83
N ARG A 272 -13.62 -16.55 -0.12
CA ARG A 272 -14.02 -16.52 1.28
C ARG A 272 -13.37 -17.70 2.00
N PHE A 273 -12.90 -17.44 3.21
CA PHE A 273 -12.40 -18.46 4.12
C PHE A 273 -13.27 -18.42 5.38
N ASN A 274 -14.01 -19.50 5.63
CA ASN A 274 -14.99 -19.60 6.72
C ASN A 274 -14.65 -20.74 7.67
#